data_AF-A0A2V2SH80-F1
#
_entry.id   AF-A0A2V2SH80-F1
#
_cell.length_a   1.000
_cell.length_b   1.000
_cell.length_c   1.000
_cell.angle_alpha   90.00
_cell.angle_beta   90.00
_cell.angle_gamma   90.00
#
_symmetry.space_group_name_H-M   'P 1'
#
loop_
_entity.id
_entity.type
_entity.pdbx_description
1 polymer ?
#
loop_
_entity_poly.entity_id
_entity_poly.type
_entity_poly.pdbx_seq_one_letter_code
_entity_poly.pdbx_strand_id
1 'polypeptide(L)'
;MKILKPLKNAKNAKRENVFFAFFRGHSVARLFASLALLLLCGCFQVEDEITILADGSGTVKLTVHSNLPEELTDSMGMGGMTSLYPPISESEARQFFPSKDFTLKTEEKKDDNGKTLVIEASFKNINALLASPYARAHQLDLKKNADGSLKFQALSGGSAAAAACQLKPEGELAAYAQMPGFEDAQKHKDKLRFEFRVTLPNPVTQANGARDQKTVIWATERAKCKDDQEFVDKLAVVLEASCGAEGLKFSPIAPPRLGLVSFSQLAAGKTVPTEAAPDTNKISAAARFVPYALHVTRTVDLSGEGAQGSQAELTGAVIMPPDLAPQRWGEAKLQEVSDAKGNNLMPKQGDDSYGGSTRYFSRYNYSSANSSDDGQEEPNSEAPVEKPHVINLSFKAPEWKIKQIAKIKGAIELQYLGGSEIVKISNAVPARFVMDMSKGSSALANMFQSGRNQSQISDARLSELGLSLKLQMAMVQSGMTVLSLETGGKAALTDAQVFDSEGRPWVTSMMQQDPGGSESQSCQIMVAGKPKPPLSMAFAVGGLGAAVNVPILLENVPTGDK
;
A
#
# COMPACT_ATOMS: atom_id res chain seq x y z
N MET A 1 27.38 59.93 -26.39
CA MET A 1 26.83 60.49 -25.14
C MET A 1 25.31 60.55 -25.27
N LYS A 2 24.59 59.56 -24.72
CA LYS A 2 23.13 59.58 -24.56
C LYS A 2 22.83 59.03 -23.17
N ILE A 3 22.23 59.90 -22.35
CA ILE A 3 21.90 59.68 -20.95
C ILE A 3 20.58 58.91 -20.89
N LEU A 4 20.56 57.75 -20.25
CA LEU A 4 19.34 57.02 -19.89
C LEU A 4 19.17 57.06 -18.37
N LYS A 5 18.02 57.58 -17.91
CA LYS A 5 17.56 57.54 -16.52
C LYS A 5 17.07 56.14 -16.13
N PRO A 6 17.15 55.75 -14.84
CA PRO A 6 16.74 54.44 -14.37
C PRO A 6 15.26 54.40 -13.97
N LEU A 7 14.59 53.29 -14.27
CA LEU A 7 13.29 52.93 -13.70
C LEU A 7 13.50 51.88 -12.60
N LYS A 8 13.13 52.27 -11.38
CA LYS A 8 12.99 51.41 -10.19
C LYS A 8 11.65 50.66 -10.22
N ASN A 9 11.62 49.56 -9.45
CA ASN A 9 10.48 48.80 -8.92
C ASN A 9 9.81 47.81 -9.91
N ALA A 10 9.34 46.63 -9.50
CA ALA A 10 9.45 45.87 -8.26
C ALA A 10 8.85 44.48 -8.52
N LYS A 11 9.28 43.48 -7.72
CA LYS A 11 8.55 42.26 -7.33
C LYS A 11 7.94 41.40 -8.45
N ASN A 12 8.56 40.26 -8.73
CA ASN A 12 7.86 38.99 -8.98
C ASN A 12 8.85 37.81 -8.97
N ALA A 13 9.07 37.23 -7.79
CA ALA A 13 9.70 35.92 -7.64
C ALA A 13 8.75 35.02 -6.85
N LYS A 14 7.77 34.42 -7.54
CA LYS A 14 6.89 33.39 -6.99
C LYS A 14 6.20 32.56 -8.09
N ARG A 15 6.99 32.00 -9.01
CA ARG A 15 6.46 31.19 -10.13
C ARG A 15 7.04 29.78 -10.30
N GLU A 16 7.97 29.32 -9.45
CA GLU A 16 8.69 28.07 -9.73
C GLU A 16 8.21 26.81 -8.98
N ASN A 17 7.33 26.92 -7.97
CA ASN A 17 6.90 25.73 -7.21
C ASN A 17 5.71 24.92 -7.80
N VAL A 18 5.13 25.34 -8.92
CA VAL A 18 3.93 24.67 -9.50
C VAL A 18 4.28 23.61 -10.54
N PHE A 19 5.47 23.67 -11.15
CA PHE A 19 5.90 22.72 -12.18
C PHE A 19 6.32 21.34 -11.61
N PHE A 20 6.69 21.26 -10.33
CA PHE A 20 7.21 20.03 -9.71
C PHE A 20 6.14 19.02 -9.27
N ALA A 21 4.88 19.43 -9.06
CA ALA A 21 3.79 18.50 -8.75
C ALA A 21 3.37 17.66 -9.97
N PHE A 22 3.65 18.13 -11.19
CA PHE A 22 3.29 17.45 -12.44
C PHE A 22 4.16 16.22 -12.71
N PHE A 23 5.44 16.22 -12.34
CA PHE A 23 6.35 15.10 -12.64
C PHE A 23 6.19 13.89 -11.69
N ARG A 24 5.63 14.06 -10.48
CA ARG A 24 5.38 12.94 -9.55
C ARG A 24 4.18 12.08 -9.95
N GLY A 25 3.16 12.65 -10.59
CA GLY A 25 1.99 11.89 -11.06
C GLY A 25 2.25 11.02 -12.28
N HIS A 26 3.19 11.42 -13.16
CA HIS A 26 3.47 10.72 -14.42
C HIS A 26 4.14 9.36 -14.22
N SER A 27 4.97 9.19 -13.18
CA SER A 27 5.66 7.91 -12.94
C SER A 27 4.72 6.85 -12.36
N VAL A 28 3.72 7.26 -11.56
CA VAL A 28 2.73 6.35 -10.95
C VAL A 28 1.61 6.01 -11.94
N ALA A 29 1.15 6.98 -12.75
CA ALA A 29 0.19 6.72 -13.82
C ALA A 29 0.72 5.73 -14.87
N ARG A 30 2.03 5.76 -15.17
CA ARG A 30 2.69 4.79 -16.07
C ARG A 30 2.76 3.38 -15.48
N LEU A 31 3.09 3.25 -14.20
CA LEU A 31 3.18 1.96 -13.50
C LEU A 31 1.80 1.27 -13.34
N PHE A 32 0.74 2.05 -13.14
CA PHE A 32 -0.63 1.52 -13.06
C PHE A 32 -1.30 1.33 -14.41
N ALA A 33 -0.89 2.07 -15.44
CA ALA A 33 -1.32 1.80 -16.81
C ALA A 33 -0.90 0.38 -17.23
N SER A 34 0.32 -0.04 -16.88
CA SER A 34 0.80 -1.41 -17.07
C SER A 34 -0.08 -2.44 -16.32
N LEU A 35 -0.43 -2.15 -15.06
CA LEU A 35 -1.20 -3.04 -14.19
C LEU A 35 -2.67 -3.21 -14.62
N ALA A 36 -3.31 -2.10 -14.99
CA ALA A 36 -4.66 -2.09 -15.53
C ALA A 36 -4.72 -2.84 -16.88
N LEU A 37 -3.72 -2.65 -17.76
CA LEU A 37 -3.61 -3.41 -19.00
C LEU A 37 -3.49 -4.91 -18.75
N LEU A 38 -2.72 -5.35 -17.76
CA LEU A 38 -2.55 -6.76 -17.45
C LEU A 38 -3.82 -7.43 -16.90
N LEU A 39 -4.61 -6.72 -16.11
CA LEU A 39 -5.92 -7.22 -15.66
C LEU A 39 -6.96 -7.23 -16.79
N LEU A 40 -6.80 -6.37 -17.81
CA LEU A 40 -7.61 -6.37 -19.04
C LEU A 40 -7.34 -7.58 -19.97
N CYS A 41 -6.33 -8.41 -19.69
CA CYS A 41 -5.81 -9.42 -20.61
C CYS A 41 -6.55 -10.76 -20.62
N GLY A 42 -7.58 -11.01 -19.83
CA GLY A 42 -8.33 -12.26 -20.01
C GLY A 42 -7.66 -13.55 -19.54
N CYS A 43 -6.39 -13.47 -19.16
CA CYS A 43 -5.50 -14.63 -19.08
C CYS A 43 -5.63 -15.45 -17.79
N PHE A 44 -6.49 -15.06 -16.85
CA PHE A 44 -6.55 -15.68 -15.53
C PHE A 44 -7.76 -16.59 -15.36
N GLN A 45 -7.49 -17.81 -14.93
CA GLN A 45 -8.47 -18.66 -14.26
C GLN A 45 -8.01 -18.87 -12.84
N VAL A 46 -8.86 -18.45 -11.89
CA VAL A 46 -8.56 -18.51 -10.48
C VAL A 46 -9.56 -19.43 -9.82
N GLU A 47 -9.07 -20.50 -9.19
CA GLU A 47 -9.86 -21.35 -8.30
C GLU A 47 -9.32 -21.18 -6.89
N ASP A 48 -10.15 -20.67 -6.01
CA ASP A 48 -9.83 -20.41 -4.62
C ASP A 48 -10.69 -21.29 -3.71
N GLU A 49 -10.05 -22.10 -2.87
CA GLU A 49 -10.70 -23.08 -2.00
C GLU A 49 -10.23 -22.92 -0.56
N ILE A 50 -11.15 -22.53 0.33
CA ILE A 50 -10.92 -22.44 1.76
C ILE A 50 -11.61 -23.62 2.46
N THR A 51 -10.85 -24.41 3.21
CA THR A 51 -11.40 -25.40 4.13
C THR A 51 -11.18 -24.96 5.56
N ILE A 52 -12.25 -24.95 6.36
CA ILE A 52 -12.21 -24.61 7.79
C ILE A 52 -12.68 -25.83 8.60
N LEU A 53 -11.83 -26.29 9.51
CA LEU A 53 -12.12 -27.41 10.40
C LEU A 53 -12.72 -26.94 11.73
N ALA A 54 -13.37 -27.85 12.46
CA ALA A 54 -14.07 -27.53 13.71
C ALA A 54 -13.13 -27.07 14.85
N ASP A 55 -11.84 -27.38 14.76
CA ASP A 55 -10.81 -26.92 15.71
C ASP A 55 -10.26 -25.52 15.38
N GLY A 56 -10.60 -24.96 14.21
CA GLY A 56 -10.13 -23.65 13.76
C GLY A 56 -8.87 -23.71 12.90
N SER A 57 -8.37 -24.90 12.60
CA SER A 57 -7.34 -25.11 11.57
C SER A 57 -7.98 -25.26 10.18
N GLY A 58 -7.16 -25.27 9.14
CA GLY A 58 -7.65 -25.42 7.79
C GLY A 58 -6.59 -25.21 6.72
N THR A 59 -7.07 -25.10 5.48
CA THR A 59 -6.23 -24.93 4.30
C THR A 59 -6.84 -23.91 3.36
N VAL A 60 -6.00 -23.09 2.75
CA VAL A 60 -6.34 -22.28 1.57
C VAL A 60 -5.60 -22.91 0.39
N LYS A 61 -6.33 -23.29 -0.64
CA LYS A 61 -5.78 -23.78 -1.89
C LYS A 61 -6.15 -22.82 -3.01
N LEU A 62 -5.15 -22.25 -3.66
CA LEU A 62 -5.32 -21.33 -4.77
C LEU A 62 -4.67 -21.92 -6.01
N THR A 63 -5.46 -22.11 -7.06
CA THR A 63 -4.98 -22.50 -8.39
C THR A 63 -5.11 -21.30 -9.31
N VAL A 64 -3.99 -20.77 -9.78
CA VAL A 64 -3.92 -19.65 -10.71
C VAL A 64 -3.37 -20.16 -12.03
N HIS A 65 -4.21 -20.23 -13.04
CA HIS A 65 -3.79 -20.44 -14.42
C HIS A 65 -3.65 -19.08 -15.09
N SER A 66 -2.47 -18.79 -15.63
CA SER A 66 -2.11 -17.54 -16.28
C SER A 66 -1.57 -17.81 -17.69
N ASN A 67 -2.20 -17.18 -18.68
CA ASN A 67 -1.73 -17.19 -20.07
C ASN A 67 -0.91 -15.92 -20.39
N LEU A 68 -0.25 -15.33 -19.40
CA LEU A 68 0.59 -14.15 -19.61
C LEU A 68 1.96 -14.55 -20.20
N PRO A 69 2.50 -13.78 -21.15
CA PRO A 69 3.89 -13.91 -21.58
C PRO A 69 4.86 -13.71 -20.40
N GLU A 70 6.00 -14.40 -20.42
CA GLU A 70 7.02 -14.29 -19.37
C GLU A 70 7.59 -12.88 -19.26
N GLU A 71 7.76 -12.18 -20.39
CA GLU A 71 8.29 -10.82 -20.42
C GLU A 71 7.40 -9.83 -19.65
N LEU A 72 6.09 -10.08 -19.65
CA LEU A 72 5.13 -9.29 -18.88
C LEU A 72 5.18 -9.66 -17.39
N THR A 73 5.33 -10.94 -17.07
CA THR A 73 5.37 -11.45 -15.69
C THR A 73 6.60 -10.93 -14.93
N ASP A 74 7.79 -10.93 -15.55
CA ASP A 74 9.04 -10.48 -14.92
C ASP A 74 9.06 -8.96 -14.69
N SER A 75 8.42 -8.19 -15.57
CA SER A 75 8.30 -6.74 -15.43
C SER A 75 7.43 -6.32 -14.21
N MET A 76 6.56 -7.20 -13.73
CA MET A 76 5.64 -6.95 -12.62
C MET A 76 6.32 -7.08 -11.24
N GLY A 77 7.28 -8.00 -11.11
CA GLY A 77 7.98 -8.27 -9.84
C GLY A 77 8.90 -7.14 -9.34
N MET A 78 9.32 -6.24 -10.24
CA MET A 78 10.26 -5.14 -9.94
C MET A 78 9.60 -3.92 -9.27
N GLY A 79 8.26 -3.91 -9.17
CA GLY A 79 7.46 -2.72 -8.90
C GLY A 79 7.23 -2.33 -7.44
N GLY A 80 7.71 -3.06 -6.43
CA GLY A 80 7.56 -2.69 -5.00
C GLY A 80 6.14 -2.28 -4.57
N MET A 81 5.11 -2.75 -5.28
CA MET A 81 3.71 -2.45 -4.98
C MET A 81 3.17 -3.41 -3.91
N THR A 82 2.07 -3.00 -3.28
CA THR A 82 1.21 -3.89 -2.50
C THR A 82 0.94 -5.18 -3.26
N SER A 83 1.04 -6.33 -2.60
CA SER A 83 0.79 -7.66 -3.17
C SER A 83 -0.54 -7.66 -3.93
N LEU A 84 -0.49 -7.83 -5.25
CA LEU A 84 -1.69 -7.85 -6.07
C LEU A 84 -2.30 -9.25 -6.03
N TYR A 85 -3.62 -9.32 -5.90
CA TYR A 85 -4.35 -10.58 -6.02
C TYR A 85 -4.82 -10.78 -7.47
N PRO A 86 -4.73 -12.00 -8.05
CA PRO A 86 -4.13 -13.20 -7.45
C PRO A 86 -2.59 -13.16 -7.48
N PRO A 87 -1.89 -13.80 -6.53
CA PRO A 87 -0.45 -14.01 -6.64
C PRO A 87 -0.10 -14.86 -7.86
N ILE A 88 0.93 -14.45 -8.61
CA ILE A 88 1.39 -15.13 -9.83
C ILE A 88 2.77 -15.80 -9.67
N SER A 89 3.35 -15.69 -8.48
CA SER A 89 4.61 -16.33 -8.11
C SER A 89 4.60 -16.82 -6.66
N GLU A 90 5.53 -17.73 -6.32
CA GLU A 90 5.75 -18.15 -4.93
C GLU A 90 6.14 -16.95 -4.04
N SER A 91 6.97 -16.03 -4.53
CA SER A 91 7.40 -14.86 -3.76
C SER A 91 6.22 -13.96 -3.36
N GLU A 92 5.21 -13.83 -4.22
CA GLU A 92 3.98 -13.10 -3.92
C GLU A 92 3.07 -13.90 -3.00
N ALA A 93 2.95 -15.22 -3.20
CA ALA A 93 2.18 -16.11 -2.33
C ALA A 93 2.67 -16.01 -0.87
N ARG A 94 3.99 -15.93 -0.65
CA ARG A 94 4.60 -15.72 0.68
C ARG A 94 4.24 -14.38 1.31
N GLN A 95 3.84 -13.37 0.53
CA GLN A 95 3.33 -12.10 1.05
C GLN A 95 1.87 -12.23 1.53
N PHE A 96 1.07 -13.08 0.87
CA PHE A 96 -0.30 -13.38 1.28
C PHE A 96 -0.40 -14.35 2.47
N PHE A 97 0.57 -15.26 2.59
CA PHE A 97 0.64 -16.29 3.61
C PHE A 97 1.99 -16.27 4.36
N PRO A 98 2.15 -15.40 5.38
CA PRO A 98 3.40 -15.30 6.13
C PRO A 98 3.77 -16.61 6.84
N SER A 99 5.04 -17.04 6.72
CA SER A 99 5.51 -18.36 7.20
C SER A 99 5.35 -18.61 8.71
N LYS A 100 5.20 -17.56 9.52
CA LYS A 100 4.96 -17.67 10.96
C LYS A 100 3.67 -18.44 11.27
N ASP A 101 2.63 -18.18 10.49
CA ASP A 101 1.27 -18.67 10.77
C ASP A 101 0.80 -19.72 9.76
N PHE A 102 1.54 -19.87 8.65
CA PHE A 102 1.18 -20.72 7.53
C PHE A 102 2.32 -21.65 7.13
N THR A 103 1.96 -22.90 6.80
CA THR A 103 2.83 -23.81 6.06
C THR A 103 2.44 -23.73 4.59
N LEU A 104 3.33 -23.18 3.76
CA LEU A 104 3.11 -22.94 2.34
C LEU A 104 3.74 -24.06 1.51
N LYS A 105 2.98 -24.60 0.55
CA LYS A 105 3.48 -25.44 -0.54
C LYS A 105 3.09 -24.79 -1.86
N THR A 106 4.03 -24.76 -2.79
CA THR A 106 3.82 -24.20 -4.12
C THR A 106 4.24 -25.21 -5.17
N GLU A 107 3.38 -25.40 -6.17
CA GLU A 107 3.69 -26.18 -7.36
C GLU A 107 3.49 -25.30 -8.58
N GLU A 108 4.50 -25.22 -9.44
CA GLU A 108 4.43 -24.49 -10.69
C GLU A 108 4.54 -25.47 -11.87
N LYS A 109 3.59 -25.39 -12.80
CA LYS A 109 3.59 -26.15 -14.04
C LYS A 109 3.49 -25.19 -15.20
N LYS A 110 4.43 -25.28 -16.13
CA LYS A 110 4.42 -24.53 -17.39
C LYS A 110 4.12 -25.49 -18.52
N ASP A 111 3.17 -25.13 -19.38
CA ASP A 111 2.84 -25.86 -20.59
C ASP A 111 2.70 -24.89 -21.77
N ASP A 112 2.41 -25.43 -22.96
CA ASP A 112 2.21 -24.64 -24.18
C ASP A 112 1.00 -23.68 -24.09
N ASN A 113 0.11 -23.87 -23.11
CA ASN A 113 -1.10 -23.07 -22.92
C ASN A 113 -0.94 -21.99 -21.85
N GLY A 114 0.08 -22.04 -20.98
CA GLY A 114 0.36 -21.03 -19.98
C GLY A 114 1.10 -21.56 -18.75
N LYS A 115 1.08 -20.76 -17.69
CA LYS A 115 1.64 -21.08 -16.37
C LYS A 115 0.51 -21.38 -15.40
N THR A 116 0.56 -22.54 -14.74
CA THR A 116 -0.33 -22.89 -13.64
C THR A 116 0.46 -22.89 -12.34
N LEU A 117 0.05 -22.03 -11.41
CA LEU A 117 0.57 -21.97 -10.05
C LEU A 117 -0.47 -22.52 -9.09
N VAL A 118 -0.12 -23.57 -8.34
CA VAL A 118 -0.93 -24.11 -7.25
C VAL A 118 -0.26 -23.74 -5.94
N ILE A 119 -0.99 -23.04 -5.08
CA ILE A 119 -0.57 -22.64 -3.75
C ILE A 119 -1.45 -23.35 -2.74
N GLU A 120 -0.85 -24.06 -1.80
CA GLU A 120 -1.54 -24.66 -0.65
C GLU A 120 -0.95 -24.08 0.64
N ALA A 121 -1.76 -23.30 1.37
CA ALA A 121 -1.39 -22.68 2.63
C ALA A 121 -2.20 -23.30 3.77
N SER A 122 -1.55 -24.08 4.62
CA SER A 122 -2.16 -24.66 5.83
C SER A 122 -2.01 -23.72 7.01
N PHE A 123 -3.08 -23.50 7.77
CA PHE A 123 -3.07 -22.70 9.00
C PHE A 123 -3.62 -23.49 10.19
N LYS A 124 -3.08 -23.23 11.38
CA LYS A 124 -3.52 -23.89 12.63
C LYS A 124 -4.54 -23.06 13.41
N ASN A 125 -4.63 -21.76 13.12
CA ASN A 125 -5.46 -20.81 13.86
C ASN A 125 -6.24 -19.93 12.89
N ILE A 126 -7.56 -20.01 12.94
CA ILE A 126 -8.48 -19.23 12.11
C ILE A 126 -8.25 -17.72 12.23
N ASN A 127 -7.82 -17.23 13.39
CA ASN A 127 -7.55 -15.81 13.58
C ASN A 127 -6.31 -15.35 12.81
N ALA A 128 -5.35 -16.24 12.57
CA ALA A 128 -4.22 -15.94 11.70
C ALA A 128 -4.64 -15.90 10.23
N LEU A 129 -5.57 -16.77 9.79
CA LEU A 129 -6.23 -16.61 8.49
C LEU A 129 -6.92 -15.25 8.41
N LEU A 130 -7.79 -14.92 9.36
CA LEU A 130 -8.54 -13.66 9.35
C LEU A 130 -7.65 -12.41 9.41
N ALA A 131 -6.48 -12.47 10.04
CA ALA A 131 -5.52 -11.36 10.07
C ALA A 131 -4.62 -11.28 8.83
N SER A 132 -4.57 -12.34 8.00
CA SER A 132 -3.65 -12.43 6.86
C SER A 132 -3.95 -11.40 5.76
N PRO A 133 -2.94 -11.04 4.95
CA PRO A 133 -3.16 -10.24 3.74
C PRO A 133 -4.09 -10.93 2.73
N TYR A 134 -4.12 -12.26 2.68
CA TYR A 134 -5.11 -13.01 1.90
C TYR A 134 -6.54 -12.70 2.35
N ALA A 135 -6.85 -12.85 3.63
CA ALA A 135 -8.18 -12.49 4.15
C ALA A 135 -8.50 -11.01 3.93
N ARG A 136 -7.51 -10.11 3.95
CA ARG A 136 -7.73 -8.69 3.62
C ARG A 136 -8.13 -8.51 2.16
N ALA A 137 -7.47 -9.18 1.21
CA ALA A 137 -7.78 -9.08 -0.22
C ALA A 137 -9.21 -9.53 -0.54
N HIS A 138 -9.71 -10.53 0.18
CA HIS A 138 -11.08 -11.03 0.07
C HIS A 138 -12.07 -10.32 0.99
N GLN A 139 -11.64 -9.33 1.78
CA GLN A 139 -12.42 -8.81 2.90
C GLN A 139 -13.09 -9.91 3.75
N LEU A 140 -12.39 -11.03 3.93
CA LEU A 140 -12.92 -12.23 4.56
C LEU A 140 -13.26 -11.95 6.01
N ASP A 141 -14.47 -12.35 6.39
CA ASP A 141 -15.04 -12.24 7.72
C ASP A 141 -15.72 -13.57 8.11
N LEU A 142 -15.55 -13.94 9.37
CA LEU A 142 -16.16 -15.13 9.94
C LEU A 142 -16.65 -14.77 11.34
N LYS A 143 -17.96 -14.91 11.58
CA LYS A 143 -18.58 -14.50 12.83
C LYS A 143 -19.48 -15.59 13.39
N LYS A 144 -19.41 -15.79 14.70
CA LYS A 144 -20.43 -16.53 15.44
C LYS A 144 -21.55 -15.57 15.80
N ASN A 145 -22.74 -15.85 15.32
CA ASN A 145 -23.94 -15.08 15.64
C ASN A 145 -24.54 -15.56 16.95
N ALA A 146 -25.36 -14.70 17.58
CA ALA A 146 -26.04 -15.01 18.84
C ALA A 146 -27.05 -16.16 18.73
N ASP A 147 -27.54 -16.45 17.52
CA ASP A 147 -28.44 -17.56 17.21
C ASP A 147 -27.74 -18.92 17.13
N GLY A 148 -26.43 -18.98 17.38
CA GLY A 148 -25.64 -20.21 17.31
C GLY A 148 -25.19 -20.57 15.89
N SER A 149 -25.36 -19.69 14.90
CA SER A 149 -24.81 -19.88 13.56
C SER A 149 -23.39 -19.33 13.42
N LEU A 150 -22.59 -19.97 12.56
CA LEU A 150 -21.33 -19.43 12.06
C LEU A 150 -21.60 -18.86 10.66
N LYS A 151 -21.42 -17.54 10.49
CA LYS A 151 -21.59 -16.85 9.21
C LYS A 151 -20.22 -16.55 8.59
N PHE A 152 -20.05 -16.98 7.34
CA PHE A 152 -18.94 -16.66 6.46
C PHE A 152 -19.36 -15.57 5.48
N GLN A 153 -18.52 -14.55 5.31
CA GLN A 153 -18.67 -13.50 4.31
C GLN A 153 -17.32 -13.19 3.65
N ALA A 154 -17.30 -13.04 2.32
CA ALA A 154 -16.11 -12.66 1.58
C ALA A 154 -16.46 -11.98 0.24
N LEU A 155 -15.45 -11.41 -0.40
CA LEU A 155 -15.43 -11.04 -1.81
C LEU A 155 -14.56 -12.06 -2.57
N SER A 156 -14.83 -12.25 -3.86
CA SER A 156 -14.13 -13.23 -4.71
C SER A 156 -12.65 -12.92 -5.00
N GLY A 157 -12.15 -11.74 -4.59
CA GLY A 157 -10.84 -11.21 -4.99
C GLY A 157 -10.75 -10.78 -6.46
N GLY A 158 -11.55 -11.39 -7.34
CA GLY A 158 -11.67 -11.04 -8.76
C GLY A 158 -12.44 -9.75 -9.05
N SER A 159 -13.10 -9.15 -8.06
CA SER A 159 -13.88 -7.92 -8.25
C SER A 159 -13.01 -6.72 -8.66
N ALA A 160 -11.78 -6.62 -8.14
CA ALA A 160 -10.80 -5.61 -8.57
C ALA A 160 -10.35 -5.84 -10.02
N ALA A 161 -10.04 -7.08 -10.37
CA ALA A 161 -9.63 -7.48 -11.71
C ALA A 161 -10.74 -7.24 -12.74
N ALA A 162 -11.97 -7.58 -12.41
CA ALA A 162 -13.11 -7.37 -13.27
C ALA A 162 -13.42 -5.88 -13.47
N ALA A 163 -13.36 -5.07 -12.41
CA ALA A 163 -13.54 -3.63 -12.54
C ALA A 163 -12.40 -2.98 -13.36
N ALA A 164 -11.18 -3.52 -13.28
CA ALA A 164 -10.09 -3.16 -14.17
C ALA A 164 -10.34 -3.58 -15.64
N CYS A 165 -11.11 -4.64 -15.90
CA CYS A 165 -11.47 -5.05 -17.26
C CYS A 165 -12.38 -4.03 -17.99
N GLN A 166 -13.07 -3.15 -17.24
CA GLN A 166 -13.91 -2.10 -17.84
C GLN A 166 -13.12 -0.85 -18.26
N LEU A 167 -11.82 -0.79 -17.96
CA LEU A 167 -10.98 0.34 -18.28
C LEU A 167 -10.70 0.36 -19.78
N LYS A 168 -11.21 1.37 -20.48
CA LYS A 168 -10.88 1.55 -21.90
C LYS A 168 -9.47 2.16 -22.00
N PRO A 169 -8.57 1.61 -22.84
CA PRO A 169 -7.28 2.23 -23.06
C PRO A 169 -7.48 3.55 -23.81
N GLU A 170 -7.33 4.67 -23.09
CA GLU A 170 -7.38 6.03 -23.63
C GLU A 170 -6.06 6.76 -23.33
N GLY A 171 -5.61 7.64 -24.23
CA GLY A 171 -4.38 8.41 -24.05
C GLY A 171 -3.12 7.54 -24.06
N GLU A 172 -2.21 7.74 -23.10
CA GLU A 172 -0.96 6.96 -23.00
C GLU A 172 -1.22 5.44 -22.84
N LEU A 173 -2.33 5.02 -22.23
CA LEU A 173 -2.73 3.60 -22.14
C LEU A 173 -2.98 2.96 -23.51
N ALA A 174 -3.41 3.74 -24.50
CA ALA A 174 -3.57 3.25 -25.88
C ALA A 174 -2.23 2.94 -26.55
N ALA A 175 -1.15 3.65 -26.16
CA ALA A 175 0.20 3.34 -26.62
C ALA A 175 0.73 2.03 -26.00
N TYR A 176 0.40 1.75 -24.73
CA TYR A 176 0.71 0.46 -24.11
C TYR A 176 -0.14 -0.68 -24.70
N ALA A 177 -1.37 -0.41 -25.14
CA ALA A 177 -2.22 -1.39 -25.80
C ALA A 177 -1.70 -1.83 -27.18
N GLN A 178 -0.70 -1.13 -27.73
CA GLN A 178 0.01 -1.48 -28.96
C GLN A 178 1.31 -2.25 -28.68
N MET A 179 1.60 -2.62 -27.43
CA MET A 179 2.76 -3.46 -27.11
C MET A 179 2.58 -4.88 -27.70
N PRO A 180 3.64 -5.47 -28.27
CA PRO A 180 3.63 -6.87 -28.71
C PRO A 180 3.16 -7.80 -27.58
N GLY A 181 2.28 -8.76 -27.89
CA GLY A 181 1.69 -9.70 -26.94
C GLY A 181 0.38 -9.24 -26.29
N PHE A 182 0.04 -7.94 -26.32
CA PHE A 182 -1.23 -7.46 -25.77
C PHE A 182 -2.45 -7.88 -26.61
N GLU A 183 -2.32 -7.85 -27.95
CA GLU A 183 -3.38 -8.32 -28.85
C GLU A 183 -3.70 -9.80 -28.64
N ASP A 184 -2.69 -10.63 -28.39
CA ASP A 184 -2.87 -12.06 -28.11
C ASP A 184 -3.56 -12.29 -26.77
N ALA A 185 -3.18 -11.51 -25.75
CA ALA A 185 -3.86 -11.52 -24.46
C ALA A 185 -5.34 -11.13 -24.62
N GLN A 186 -5.66 -10.12 -25.46
CA GLN A 186 -7.06 -9.75 -25.72
C GLN A 186 -7.90 -10.88 -26.33
N LYS A 187 -7.31 -11.81 -27.08
CA LYS A 187 -8.01 -12.99 -27.62
C LYS A 187 -8.45 -13.97 -26.54
N HIS A 188 -8.00 -13.81 -25.30
CA HIS A 188 -8.33 -14.67 -24.17
C HIS A 188 -9.27 -14.02 -23.15
N LYS A 189 -9.81 -12.82 -23.41
CA LYS A 189 -10.76 -12.11 -22.51
C LYS A 189 -11.93 -12.98 -22.02
N ASP A 190 -12.48 -13.82 -22.89
CA ASP A 190 -13.60 -14.69 -22.53
C ASP A 190 -13.20 -15.89 -21.64
N LYS A 191 -11.89 -16.18 -21.53
CA LYS A 191 -11.38 -17.27 -20.69
C LYS A 191 -11.31 -16.91 -19.20
N LEU A 192 -11.61 -15.66 -18.81
CA LEU A 192 -11.63 -15.25 -17.41
C LEU A 192 -12.65 -16.06 -16.62
N ARG A 193 -12.17 -16.69 -15.56
CA ARG A 193 -12.98 -17.46 -14.63
C ARG A 193 -12.49 -17.24 -13.22
N PHE A 194 -13.44 -16.99 -12.32
CA PHE A 194 -13.21 -17.00 -10.89
C PHE A 194 -14.14 -18.03 -10.27
N GLU A 195 -13.56 -19.02 -9.61
CA GLU A 195 -14.26 -19.95 -8.74
C GLU A 195 -13.79 -19.70 -7.32
N PHE A 196 -14.74 -19.54 -6.40
CA PHE A 196 -14.50 -19.46 -4.98
C PHE A 196 -15.28 -20.58 -4.31
N ARG A 197 -14.60 -21.34 -3.46
CA ARG A 197 -15.14 -22.48 -2.73
C ARG A 197 -14.83 -22.33 -1.26
N VAL A 198 -15.82 -22.59 -0.43
CA VAL A 198 -15.63 -22.69 1.02
C VAL A 198 -16.21 -23.99 1.54
N THR A 199 -15.43 -24.73 2.31
CA THR A 199 -15.88 -25.88 3.09
C THR A 199 -15.92 -25.48 4.56
N LEU A 200 -17.14 -25.39 5.11
CA LEU A 200 -17.37 -25.05 6.51
C LEU A 200 -17.26 -26.28 7.42
N PRO A 201 -17.04 -26.10 8.74
CA PRO A 201 -16.89 -27.22 9.67
C PRO A 201 -18.12 -28.13 9.74
N ASN A 202 -19.31 -27.54 9.58
CA ASN A 202 -20.61 -28.18 9.70
C ASN A 202 -21.42 -28.01 8.39
N PRO A 203 -22.48 -28.81 8.17
CA PRO A 203 -23.33 -28.68 6.99
C PRO A 203 -23.88 -27.26 6.80
N VAL A 204 -23.89 -26.79 5.56
CA VAL A 204 -24.33 -25.45 5.18
C VAL A 204 -25.85 -25.38 5.29
N THR A 205 -26.34 -24.44 6.10
CA THR A 205 -27.78 -24.20 6.28
C THR A 205 -28.29 -23.14 5.31
N GLN A 206 -27.49 -22.11 5.03
CA GLN A 206 -27.81 -21.01 4.13
C GLN A 206 -26.60 -20.64 3.28
N ALA A 207 -26.82 -20.32 2.01
CA ALA A 207 -25.81 -19.71 1.16
C ALA A 207 -26.44 -19.04 -0.07
N ASN A 208 -25.73 -18.08 -0.66
CA ASN A 208 -26.07 -17.51 -1.97
C ASN A 208 -25.28 -18.15 -3.14
N GLY A 209 -24.58 -19.26 -2.88
CA GLY A 209 -23.87 -20.07 -3.88
C GLY A 209 -24.44 -21.48 -4.01
N ALA A 210 -23.84 -22.29 -4.89
CA ALA A 210 -24.20 -23.70 -5.06
C ALA A 210 -23.75 -24.50 -3.83
N ARG A 211 -24.67 -25.17 -3.16
CA ARG A 211 -24.42 -25.92 -1.92
C ARG A 211 -24.19 -27.40 -2.21
N ASP A 212 -23.17 -27.96 -1.60
CA ASP A 212 -22.91 -29.40 -1.53
C ASP A 212 -22.48 -29.77 -0.10
N GLN A 213 -23.45 -30.22 0.71
CA GLN A 213 -23.25 -30.58 2.12
C GLN A 213 -22.57 -29.47 2.95
N LYS A 214 -21.26 -29.56 3.17
CA LYS A 214 -20.44 -28.60 3.92
C LYS A 214 -19.82 -27.52 3.03
N THR A 215 -19.88 -27.71 1.72
CA THR A 215 -19.19 -26.91 0.74
C THR A 215 -20.16 -25.98 0.03
N VAL A 216 -19.70 -24.76 -0.27
CA VAL A 216 -20.40 -23.81 -1.14
C VAL A 216 -19.46 -23.37 -2.24
N ILE A 217 -19.97 -23.30 -3.47
CA ILE A 217 -19.21 -22.91 -4.66
C ILE A 217 -19.89 -21.71 -5.32
N TRP A 218 -19.09 -20.70 -5.64
CA TRP A 218 -19.46 -19.58 -6.50
C TRP A 218 -18.52 -19.58 -7.69
N ALA A 219 -19.06 -19.69 -8.90
CA ALA A 219 -18.29 -19.65 -10.12
C ALA A 219 -18.86 -18.60 -11.06
N THR A 220 -17.99 -17.70 -11.53
CA THR A 220 -18.33 -16.70 -12.54
C THR A 220 -17.33 -16.80 -13.68
N GLU A 221 -17.86 -16.97 -14.89
CA GLU A 221 -17.08 -17.01 -16.13
C GLU A 221 -17.48 -15.83 -17.01
N ARG A 222 -16.48 -15.13 -17.56
CA ARG A 222 -16.74 -13.97 -18.43
C ARG A 222 -17.51 -14.35 -19.67
N ALA A 223 -17.21 -15.50 -20.27
CA ALA A 223 -17.92 -16.04 -21.44
C ALA A 223 -19.43 -16.25 -21.22
N LYS A 224 -19.86 -16.45 -19.96
CA LYS A 224 -21.27 -16.66 -19.59
C LYS A 224 -22.01 -15.35 -19.24
N CYS A 225 -21.34 -14.21 -19.36
CA CYS A 225 -21.91 -12.89 -19.07
C CYS A 225 -22.19 -12.14 -20.38
N LYS A 226 -23.32 -11.43 -20.43
CA LYS A 226 -23.74 -10.63 -21.59
C LYS A 226 -22.73 -9.54 -21.93
N ASP A 227 -22.19 -8.88 -20.91
CA ASP A 227 -21.27 -7.77 -21.04
C ASP A 227 -20.32 -7.69 -19.82
N ASP A 228 -19.34 -6.78 -19.89
CA ASP A 228 -18.36 -6.58 -18.82
C ASP A 228 -19.01 -6.05 -17.53
N GLN A 229 -20.16 -5.38 -17.63
CA GLN A 229 -20.87 -4.87 -16.46
C GLN A 229 -21.51 -6.01 -15.67
N GLU A 230 -22.19 -6.93 -16.35
CA GLU A 230 -22.76 -8.12 -15.70
C GLU A 230 -21.67 -8.98 -15.03
N PHE A 231 -20.51 -9.12 -15.67
CA PHE A 231 -19.38 -9.86 -15.09
C PHE A 231 -18.84 -9.20 -13.81
N VAL A 232 -18.65 -7.88 -13.83
CA VAL A 232 -18.24 -7.10 -12.65
C VAL A 232 -19.27 -7.18 -11.54
N ASP A 233 -20.55 -7.01 -11.87
CA ASP A 233 -21.64 -7.05 -10.90
C ASP A 233 -21.73 -8.41 -10.21
N LYS A 234 -21.56 -9.51 -10.96
CA LYS A 234 -21.51 -10.88 -10.40
C LYS A 234 -20.32 -11.09 -9.45
N LEU A 235 -19.15 -10.53 -9.77
CA LEU A 235 -17.95 -10.65 -8.94
C LEU A 235 -17.95 -9.72 -7.72
N ALA A 236 -18.72 -8.63 -7.76
CA ALA A 236 -18.90 -7.69 -6.67
C ALA A 236 -19.91 -8.16 -5.60
N VAL A 237 -20.62 -9.27 -5.84
CA VAL A 237 -21.52 -9.87 -4.85
C VAL A 237 -20.73 -10.37 -3.64
N VAL A 238 -21.21 -10.07 -2.44
CA VAL A 238 -20.69 -10.65 -1.20
C VAL A 238 -21.05 -12.13 -1.16
N LEU A 239 -20.04 -12.98 -1.10
CA LEU A 239 -20.17 -14.43 -0.98
C LEU A 239 -20.58 -14.75 0.46
N GLU A 240 -21.75 -15.35 0.65
CA GLU A 240 -22.30 -15.62 1.98
C GLU A 240 -22.64 -17.10 2.15
N ALA A 241 -22.15 -17.69 3.23
CA ALA A 241 -22.52 -19.03 3.66
C ALA A 241 -22.71 -19.06 5.18
N SER A 242 -23.52 -19.99 5.69
CA SER A 242 -23.72 -20.18 7.12
C SER A 242 -23.89 -21.66 7.46
N CYS A 243 -23.38 -22.05 8.62
CA CYS A 243 -23.57 -23.39 9.21
C CYS A 243 -23.84 -23.28 10.71
N GLY A 244 -24.19 -24.39 11.36
CA GLY A 244 -24.27 -24.44 12.83
C GLY A 244 -22.89 -24.22 13.48
N ALA A 245 -22.85 -23.57 14.65
CA ALA A 245 -21.62 -23.35 15.41
C ALA A 245 -21.39 -24.41 16.52
N GLU A 246 -22.20 -25.48 16.56
CA GLU A 246 -22.05 -26.53 17.55
C GLU A 246 -20.70 -27.26 17.39
N GLY A 247 -20.05 -27.55 18.51
CA GLY A 247 -18.79 -28.30 18.55
C GLY A 247 -17.54 -27.54 18.08
N LEU A 248 -17.65 -26.26 17.71
CA LEU A 248 -16.51 -25.44 17.29
C LEU A 248 -15.62 -25.06 18.47
N LYS A 249 -14.31 -25.36 18.37
CA LYS A 249 -13.32 -25.10 19.44
C LYS A 249 -12.60 -23.76 19.31
N PHE A 250 -12.92 -22.98 18.28
CA PHE A 250 -12.32 -21.66 18.02
C PHE A 250 -13.33 -20.53 18.20
N SER A 251 -12.84 -19.31 18.40
CA SER A 251 -13.64 -18.09 18.43
C SER A 251 -13.04 -17.10 17.43
N PRO A 252 -13.70 -16.88 16.28
CA PRO A 252 -13.12 -16.04 15.25
C PRO A 252 -13.15 -14.57 15.66
N ILE A 253 -12.04 -13.88 15.44
CA ILE A 253 -11.86 -12.44 15.65
C ILE A 253 -11.32 -11.89 14.35
N ALA A 254 -12.21 -11.35 13.52
CA ALA A 254 -11.82 -10.72 12.26
C ALA A 254 -11.53 -9.23 12.47
N PRO A 255 -10.47 -8.69 11.85
CA PRO A 255 -10.34 -7.26 11.69
C PRO A 255 -11.56 -6.67 10.96
N PRO A 256 -11.89 -5.39 11.18
CA PRO A 256 -12.99 -4.74 10.49
C PRO A 256 -12.90 -4.87 8.96
N ARG A 257 -14.00 -5.33 8.33
CA ARG A 257 -14.15 -5.45 6.88
C ARG A 257 -15.19 -4.46 6.40
N LEU A 258 -14.72 -3.35 5.85
CA LEU A 258 -15.54 -2.16 5.61
C LEU A 258 -16.47 -2.28 4.40
N GLY A 259 -16.15 -3.13 3.42
CA GLY A 259 -16.85 -3.27 2.14
C GLY A 259 -17.80 -4.47 2.02
N LEU A 260 -18.03 -5.22 3.09
CA LEU A 260 -18.99 -6.34 3.09
C LEU A 260 -20.46 -5.93 3.24
N VAL A 261 -20.71 -4.68 3.64
CA VAL A 261 -22.06 -4.17 3.89
C VAL A 261 -22.23 -2.77 3.30
N SER A 262 -23.47 -2.33 3.16
CA SER A 262 -23.75 -0.95 2.73
C SER A 262 -23.32 0.08 3.77
N PHE A 263 -23.12 1.32 3.34
CA PHE A 263 -22.73 2.42 4.22
C PHE A 263 -23.71 2.60 5.39
N SER A 264 -25.02 2.40 5.19
CA SER A 264 -26.00 2.53 6.27
C SER A 264 -25.89 1.42 7.31
N GLN A 265 -25.56 0.19 6.88
CA GLN A 265 -25.45 -1.00 7.73
C GLN A 265 -24.09 -1.10 8.44
N LEU A 266 -23.06 -0.41 7.95
CA LEU A 266 -21.74 -0.42 8.57
C LEU A 266 -21.80 0.21 9.98
N ALA A 267 -21.35 -0.53 11.00
CA ALA A 267 -21.26 -0.01 12.37
C ALA A 267 -20.05 0.92 12.52
N ALA A 268 -20.25 2.08 13.14
CA ALA A 268 -19.17 2.98 13.55
C ALA A 268 -18.77 2.72 15.01
N GLY A 269 -17.59 3.21 15.40
CA GLY A 269 -17.10 3.16 16.76
C GLY A 269 -16.01 2.13 16.98
N LYS A 270 -15.65 1.94 18.25
CA LYS A 270 -14.57 1.03 18.67
C LYS A 270 -14.84 -0.40 18.21
N THR A 271 -13.80 -1.04 17.70
CA THR A 271 -13.84 -2.45 17.34
C THR A 271 -13.23 -3.29 18.47
N VAL A 272 -13.71 -4.53 18.62
CA VAL A 272 -13.48 -5.50 19.73
C VAL A 272 -11.96 -5.68 20.03
N PRO A 273 -11.55 -6.01 21.29
CA PRO A 273 -10.34 -5.43 21.85
C PRO A 273 -9.04 -5.90 21.23
N THR A 274 -8.14 -4.93 21.24
CA THR A 274 -6.73 -4.92 20.90
C THR A 274 -6.02 -6.18 21.42
N GLU A 275 -5.19 -6.76 20.55
CA GLU A 275 -4.05 -7.56 20.96
C GLU A 275 -3.32 -6.87 22.13
N ALA A 276 -2.72 -7.64 23.04
CA ALA A 276 -1.94 -7.04 24.12
C ALA A 276 -0.92 -6.04 23.54
N ALA A 277 -0.81 -4.86 24.16
CA ALA A 277 0.16 -3.86 23.73
C ALA A 277 1.54 -4.52 23.58
N PRO A 278 2.28 -4.24 22.51
CA PRO A 278 3.50 -4.97 22.22
C PRO A 278 4.55 -4.74 23.30
N ASP A 279 5.36 -5.74 23.56
CA ASP A 279 6.44 -5.66 24.54
C ASP A 279 7.54 -4.71 24.04
N THR A 280 7.42 -3.46 24.48
CA THR A 280 8.35 -2.37 24.14
C THR A 280 9.80 -2.67 24.53
N ASN A 281 10.04 -3.48 25.58
CA ASN A 281 11.40 -3.87 25.99
C ASN A 281 11.97 -4.89 25.00
N LYS A 282 11.18 -5.88 24.60
CA LYS A 282 11.58 -6.86 23.57
C LYS A 282 11.88 -6.18 22.24
N ILE A 283 11.06 -5.21 21.84
CA ILE A 283 11.27 -4.41 20.62
C ILE A 283 12.58 -3.61 20.71
N SER A 284 12.78 -2.89 21.81
CA SER A 284 13.97 -2.05 22.01
C SER A 284 15.27 -2.87 21.98
N ALA A 285 15.24 -4.09 22.51
CA ALA A 285 16.39 -4.99 22.51
C ALA A 285 16.68 -5.61 21.13
N ALA A 286 15.66 -5.77 20.28
CA ALA A 286 15.78 -6.39 18.97
C ALA A 286 16.09 -5.40 17.84
N ALA A 287 15.66 -4.15 17.97
CA ALA A 287 15.88 -3.13 16.95
C ALA A 287 17.28 -2.53 17.06
N ARG A 288 18.00 -2.45 15.93
CA ARG A 288 19.30 -1.80 15.84
C ARG A 288 19.44 -0.96 14.58
N PHE A 289 20.18 0.14 14.68
CA PHE A 289 20.56 0.94 13.51
C PHE A 289 21.91 0.48 12.97
N VAL A 290 22.00 0.26 11.66
CA VAL A 290 23.22 -0.09 10.93
C VAL A 290 23.54 1.00 9.93
N PRO A 291 24.65 1.74 10.08
CA PRO A 291 25.07 2.74 9.10
C PRO A 291 25.57 2.06 7.83
N TYR A 292 25.23 2.60 6.66
CA TYR A 292 25.70 2.13 5.36
C TYR A 292 26.71 3.08 4.73
N ALA A 293 26.36 4.38 4.66
CA ALA A 293 27.18 5.36 3.96
C ALA A 293 27.01 6.75 4.56
N LEU A 294 28.08 7.56 4.45
CA LEU A 294 28.04 9.00 4.68
C LEU A 294 28.48 9.69 3.38
N HIS A 295 27.56 10.41 2.75
CA HIS A 295 27.85 11.22 1.58
C HIS A 295 28.06 12.67 1.99
N VAL A 296 29.21 13.25 1.65
CA VAL A 296 29.51 14.66 1.92
C VAL A 296 29.67 15.40 0.60
N THR A 297 28.68 16.22 0.27
CA THR A 297 28.67 17.08 -0.90
C THR A 297 29.13 18.47 -0.50
N ARG A 298 30.21 18.96 -1.13
CA ARG A 298 30.73 20.31 -0.90
C ARG A 298 30.58 21.13 -2.17
N THR A 299 29.91 22.27 -2.05
CA THR A 299 29.83 23.25 -3.13
C THR A 299 30.97 24.25 -2.96
N VAL A 300 31.70 24.51 -4.04
CA VAL A 300 32.75 25.53 -4.08
C VAL A 300 32.28 26.61 -5.02
N ASP A 301 31.95 27.77 -4.46
CA ASP A 301 31.66 28.96 -5.24
C ASP A 301 32.97 29.69 -5.56
N LEU A 302 33.29 29.78 -6.84
CA LEU A 302 34.49 30.47 -7.33
C LEU A 302 34.26 31.98 -7.52
N SER A 303 33.04 32.49 -7.31
CA SER A 303 32.68 33.90 -7.50
C SER A 303 33.09 34.81 -6.35
N GLY A 304 33.41 34.25 -5.17
CA GLY A 304 33.77 35.00 -3.97
C GLY A 304 32.58 35.53 -3.16
N GLU A 305 31.33 35.31 -3.60
CA GLU A 305 30.13 35.75 -2.88
C GLU A 305 29.67 34.77 -1.78
N GLY A 306 30.24 33.55 -1.75
CA GLY A 306 30.12 32.59 -0.66
C GLY A 306 29.28 31.38 -1.06
N ALA A 307 29.84 30.19 -0.84
CA ALA A 307 29.18 28.94 -1.21
C ALA A 307 27.98 28.64 -0.29
N GLN A 308 26.77 28.70 -0.84
CA GLN A 308 25.60 28.06 -0.25
C GLN A 308 25.48 26.61 -0.79
N GLY A 309 25.06 25.66 0.06
CA GLY A 309 24.66 24.32 -0.40
C GLY A 309 25.60 23.13 -0.12
N SER A 310 26.60 23.25 0.77
CA SER A 310 27.34 22.06 1.22
C SER A 310 26.52 21.25 2.23
N GLN A 311 26.38 19.95 2.00
CA GLN A 311 25.50 19.04 2.75
C GLN A 311 26.20 17.71 3.03
N ALA A 312 25.88 17.10 4.17
CA ALA A 312 26.19 15.72 4.47
C ALA A 312 24.89 14.91 4.66
N GLU A 313 24.88 13.68 4.14
CA GLU A 313 23.77 12.73 4.25
C GLU A 313 24.29 11.40 4.78
N LEU A 314 23.81 10.99 5.94
CA LEU A 314 24.04 9.67 6.51
C LEU A 314 22.90 8.74 6.09
N THR A 315 23.22 7.68 5.38
CA THR A 315 22.32 6.59 5.03
C THR A 315 22.62 5.38 5.91
N GLY A 316 21.58 4.78 6.47
CA GLY A 316 21.66 3.51 7.18
C GLY A 316 20.29 2.83 7.23
N ALA A 317 20.17 1.75 7.98
CA ALA A 317 18.90 1.05 8.14
C ALA A 317 18.63 0.66 9.58
N VAL A 318 17.35 0.67 9.96
CA VAL A 318 16.90 -0.07 11.14
C VAL A 318 16.67 -1.52 10.73
N ILE A 319 17.31 -2.43 11.46
CA ILE A 319 17.16 -3.86 11.28
C ILE A 319 16.46 -4.42 12.51
N MET A 320 15.41 -5.21 12.28
CA MET A 320 14.68 -5.90 13.35
C MET A 320 13.97 -7.16 12.82
N PRO A 321 13.63 -8.11 13.70
CA PRO A 321 12.82 -9.26 13.36
C PRO A 321 11.46 -8.86 12.76
N PRO A 322 10.99 -9.52 11.69
CA PRO A 322 9.73 -9.16 11.05
C PRO A 322 8.50 -9.23 11.96
N ASP A 323 8.52 -10.09 13.00
CA ASP A 323 7.44 -10.22 13.98
C ASP A 323 7.34 -9.03 14.94
N LEU A 324 8.38 -8.21 15.02
CA LEU A 324 8.44 -7.01 15.85
C LEU A 324 8.36 -5.72 15.03
N ALA A 325 8.27 -5.81 13.70
CA ALA A 325 8.20 -4.64 12.84
C ALA A 325 6.97 -3.78 13.19
N PRO A 326 7.11 -2.45 13.28
CA PRO A 326 5.99 -1.58 13.61
C PRO A 326 4.99 -1.53 12.46
N GLN A 327 3.73 -1.21 12.78
CA GLN A 327 2.73 -0.88 11.76
C GLN A 327 3.05 0.44 11.07
N ARG A 328 3.75 1.36 11.75
CA ARG A 328 4.18 2.64 11.17
C ARG A 328 5.60 2.99 11.62
N TRP A 329 6.45 3.27 10.64
CA TRP A 329 7.76 3.87 10.87
C TRP A 329 7.60 5.37 11.08
N GLY A 330 8.18 5.89 12.14
CA GLY A 330 8.28 7.33 12.38
C GLY A 330 9.44 7.95 11.59
N GLU A 331 9.50 9.27 11.62
CA GLU A 331 10.61 10.01 11.04
C GLU A 331 11.87 9.87 11.90
N ALA A 332 13.01 9.62 11.24
CA ALA A 332 14.31 9.68 11.89
C ALA A 332 14.64 11.13 12.23
N LYS A 333 14.72 11.44 13.53
CA LYS A 333 15.00 12.79 14.03
C LYS A 333 16.45 12.89 14.47
N LEU A 334 17.13 13.88 13.92
CA LEU A 334 18.47 14.26 14.34
C LEU A 334 18.39 15.07 15.63
N GLN A 335 19.15 14.67 16.65
CA GLN A 335 19.19 15.31 17.97
C GLN A 335 20.47 16.12 18.18
N GLU A 336 21.60 15.61 17.68
CA GLU A 336 22.91 16.24 17.84
C GLU A 336 23.82 15.80 16.68
N VAL A 337 24.51 16.74 16.05
CA VAL A 337 25.66 16.42 15.18
C VAL A 337 26.76 17.41 15.43
N SER A 338 27.95 16.89 15.75
CA SER A 338 29.13 17.71 15.97
C SER A 338 30.34 17.13 15.26
N ASP A 339 31.16 18.03 14.73
CA ASP A 339 32.43 17.65 14.13
C ASP A 339 33.54 17.40 15.17
N ALA A 340 34.71 16.93 14.73
CA ALA A 340 35.87 16.67 15.60
C ALA A 340 36.37 17.91 16.37
N LYS A 341 36.00 19.13 15.97
CA LYS A 341 36.31 20.38 16.69
C LYS A 341 35.17 20.84 17.61
N GLY A 342 34.08 20.09 17.67
CA GLY A 342 32.88 20.42 18.44
C GLY A 342 31.95 21.42 17.76
N ASN A 343 32.14 21.75 16.48
CA ASN A 343 31.20 22.64 15.79
C ASN A 343 29.88 21.91 15.53
N ASN A 344 28.78 22.59 15.76
CA ASN A 344 27.44 22.06 15.54
C ASN A 344 27.10 22.04 14.03
N LEU A 345 26.81 20.86 13.50
CA LEU A 345 26.42 20.65 12.10
C LEU A 345 24.91 20.55 11.90
N MET A 346 24.11 20.79 12.94
CA MET A 346 22.64 20.80 12.83
C MET A 346 22.16 21.86 11.81
N PRO A 347 21.10 21.54 11.03
CA PRO A 347 20.40 22.53 10.22
C PRO A 347 19.87 23.68 11.11
N LYS A 348 19.94 24.93 10.65
CA LYS A 348 19.34 26.05 11.40
C LYS A 348 17.82 25.97 11.25
N GLN A 349 17.09 26.02 12.37
CA GLN A 349 15.62 26.12 12.36
C GLN A 349 15.21 27.42 11.65
N GLY A 350 14.61 27.31 10.45
CA GLY A 350 14.14 28.45 9.66
C GLY A 350 14.82 28.69 8.30
N ASP A 351 15.87 27.93 7.95
CA ASP A 351 16.34 27.89 6.56
C ASP A 351 15.49 26.89 5.76
N ASP A 352 14.33 27.36 5.29
CA ASP A 352 13.44 26.61 4.37
C ASP A 352 14.14 26.24 3.04
N SER A 353 15.35 26.73 2.81
CA SER A 353 16.22 26.35 1.68
C SER A 353 16.73 24.91 1.74
N TYR A 354 16.65 24.23 2.89
CA TYR A 354 17.09 22.84 3.04
C TYR A 354 15.95 21.80 3.02
N GLY A 355 14.69 22.24 2.87
CA GLY A 355 13.52 21.35 2.91
C GLY A 355 13.06 20.77 1.56
N GLY A 356 13.68 21.15 0.44
CA GLY A 356 13.05 20.90 -0.88
C GLY A 356 13.95 20.66 -2.09
N SER A 357 15.27 20.75 -2.00
CA SER A 357 16.12 20.57 -3.19
C SER A 357 16.43 19.09 -3.45
N THR A 358 15.85 18.59 -4.54
CA THR A 358 16.34 17.47 -5.36
C THR A 358 16.46 16.10 -4.68
N ARG A 359 15.31 15.49 -4.41
CA ARG A 359 15.19 14.01 -4.35
C ARG A 359 15.25 13.44 -5.78
N TYR A 360 16.39 13.60 -6.46
CA TYR A 360 16.75 12.77 -7.61
C TYR A 360 17.54 11.58 -7.08
N PHE A 361 16.82 10.55 -6.63
CA PHE A 361 17.43 9.22 -6.57
C PHE A 361 16.60 8.27 -7.41
N SER A 362 17.19 7.98 -8.57
CA SER A 362 17.06 6.70 -9.24
C SER A 362 17.04 5.60 -8.17
N ARG A 363 15.98 4.79 -8.15
CA ARG A 363 16.01 3.47 -7.52
C ARG A 363 17.03 2.62 -8.27
N TYR A 364 18.31 2.84 -8.04
CA TYR A 364 19.26 1.74 -8.19
C TYR A 364 19.05 0.86 -6.96
N ASN A 365 18.16 -0.12 -7.15
CA ASN A 365 18.19 -1.35 -6.37
C ASN A 365 19.65 -1.82 -6.38
N TYR A 366 20.35 -1.64 -5.25
CA TYR A 366 21.57 -2.38 -4.98
C TYR A 366 21.13 -3.80 -4.57
N SER A 367 20.48 -4.52 -5.48
CA SER A 367 20.36 -5.96 -5.40
C SER A 367 21.70 -6.52 -5.88
N SER A 368 22.57 -6.84 -4.92
CA SER A 368 23.56 -7.91 -5.02
C SER A 368 24.25 -8.08 -6.38
N ALA A 369 25.30 -7.31 -6.65
CA ALA A 369 26.35 -7.76 -7.55
C ALA A 369 27.33 -8.64 -6.75
N ASN A 370 27.07 -9.95 -6.74
CA ASN A 370 28.07 -11.03 -6.78
C ASN A 370 27.41 -12.40 -6.53
N SER A 371 27.04 -13.09 -7.60
CA SER A 371 27.23 -14.54 -7.71
C SER A 371 27.26 -14.88 -9.20
N SER A 372 28.48 -14.94 -9.74
CA SER A 372 28.75 -15.72 -10.94
C SER A 372 28.32 -17.16 -10.68
N ASP A 373 27.52 -17.65 -11.62
CA ASP A 373 27.25 -19.05 -11.95
C ASP A 373 28.45 -19.97 -11.68
N ASP A 374 28.27 -20.94 -10.78
CA ASP A 374 28.74 -22.33 -10.91
C ASP A 374 28.49 -23.09 -9.59
N GLY A 375 27.69 -24.17 -9.67
CA GLY A 375 27.73 -25.26 -8.70
C GLY A 375 26.47 -25.45 -7.84
N GLN A 376 25.80 -26.58 -8.07
CA GLN A 376 24.77 -27.16 -7.22
C GLN A 376 25.21 -27.25 -5.76
N GLU A 377 24.41 -26.70 -4.85
CA GLU A 377 24.23 -27.20 -3.48
C GLU A 377 22.92 -26.61 -2.93
N GLU A 378 22.01 -27.48 -2.48
CA GLU A 378 20.80 -27.08 -1.76
C GLU A 378 21.16 -26.34 -0.47
N PRO A 379 20.51 -25.21 -0.11
CA PRO A 379 20.55 -24.73 1.25
C PRO A 379 19.28 -25.13 2.00
N ASN A 380 19.48 -26.08 2.91
CA ASN A 380 18.57 -26.42 3.99
C ASN A 380 18.71 -25.38 5.14
N SER A 381 17.58 -25.04 5.77
CA SER A 381 17.37 -24.30 7.03
C SER A 381 17.45 -22.74 7.09
N GLU A 382 16.27 -22.16 7.27
CA GLU A 382 15.84 -21.28 8.39
C GLU A 382 16.71 -20.08 8.84
N ALA A 383 16.35 -18.88 8.34
CA ALA A 383 16.09 -17.70 9.18
C ALA A 383 15.16 -16.72 8.44
N PRO A 384 14.21 -16.04 9.11
CA PRO A 384 13.50 -14.95 8.48
C PRO A 384 14.50 -13.84 8.15
N VAL A 385 14.70 -13.57 6.86
CA VAL A 385 15.59 -12.50 6.39
C VAL A 385 15.10 -11.18 6.99
N GLU A 386 15.88 -10.62 7.92
CA GLU A 386 15.61 -9.32 8.54
C GLU A 386 15.50 -8.27 7.42
N LYS A 387 14.34 -7.64 7.26
CA LYS A 387 14.14 -6.62 6.20
C LYS A 387 14.67 -5.27 6.70
N PRO A 388 15.69 -4.68 6.06
CA PRO A 388 16.23 -3.39 6.49
C PRO A 388 15.26 -2.26 6.13
N HIS A 389 14.92 -1.41 7.10
CA HIS A 389 14.21 -0.15 6.85
C HIS A 389 15.22 0.99 6.70
N VAL A 390 15.49 1.39 5.46
CA VAL A 390 16.51 2.40 5.12
C VAL A 390 16.03 3.80 5.49
N ILE A 391 16.88 4.55 6.18
CA ILE A 391 16.64 5.93 6.60
C ILE A 391 17.84 6.81 6.21
N ASN A 392 17.54 8.08 5.93
CA ASN A 392 18.53 9.10 5.62
C ASN A 392 18.43 10.24 6.61
N LEU A 393 19.58 10.68 7.12
CA LEU A 393 19.72 11.84 7.99
C LEU A 393 20.59 12.88 7.29
N SER A 394 20.01 14.05 7.02
CA SER A 394 20.72 15.16 6.38
C SER A 394 21.12 16.24 7.38
N PHE A 395 22.35 16.73 7.26
CA PHE A 395 22.93 17.79 8.11
C PHE A 395 23.98 18.59 7.33
N LYS A 396 24.56 19.62 7.96
CA LYS A 396 25.57 20.45 7.31
C LYS A 396 26.86 19.66 7.08
N ALA A 397 27.47 19.84 5.92
CA ALA A 397 28.79 19.28 5.69
C ALA A 397 29.82 19.86 6.70
N PRO A 398 30.72 19.04 7.25
CA PRO A 398 31.86 19.54 8.01
C PRO A 398 32.78 20.34 7.09
N GLU A 399 33.49 21.33 7.67
CA GLU A 399 34.50 22.10 6.95
C GLU A 399 35.50 21.18 6.23
N TRP A 400 36.02 21.61 5.09
CA TRP A 400 36.89 20.79 4.24
C TRP A 400 38.17 20.28 4.94
N LYS A 401 38.68 20.99 5.96
CA LYS A 401 39.84 20.57 6.76
C LYS A 401 39.52 19.50 7.80
N ILE A 402 38.24 19.28 8.06
CA ILE A 402 37.76 18.36 9.09
C ILE A 402 37.50 17.02 8.42
N LYS A 403 38.21 16.00 8.89
CA LYS A 403 38.20 14.64 8.34
C LYS A 403 37.26 13.69 9.09
N GLN A 404 36.60 14.18 10.13
CA GLN A 404 35.86 13.34 11.05
C GLN A 404 34.71 14.11 11.69
N ILE A 405 33.56 13.47 11.78
CA ILE A 405 32.42 13.86 12.60
C ILE A 405 32.58 13.18 13.96
N ALA A 406 32.62 13.96 15.03
CA ALA A 406 32.80 13.42 16.37
C ALA A 406 31.60 12.58 16.78
N LYS A 407 30.39 13.09 16.52
CA LYS A 407 29.16 12.49 17.01
C LYS A 407 27.97 12.78 16.11
N ILE A 408 27.18 11.75 15.86
CA ILE A 408 25.85 11.81 15.25
C ILE A 408 24.89 11.12 16.21
N LYS A 409 23.95 11.87 16.78
CA LYS A 409 22.90 11.35 17.65
C LYS A 409 21.54 11.66 17.03
N GLY A 410 20.71 10.64 16.95
CA GLY A 410 19.33 10.75 16.51
C GLY A 410 18.48 9.64 17.13
N ALA A 411 17.22 9.60 16.75
CA ALA A 411 16.33 8.50 17.06
C ALA A 411 15.27 8.38 15.98
N ILE A 412 14.79 7.16 15.78
CA ILE A 412 13.59 6.88 14.98
C ILE A 412 12.54 6.27 15.88
N GLU A 413 11.32 6.81 15.81
CA GLU A 413 10.19 6.33 16.59
C GLU A 413 9.48 5.21 15.82
N LEU A 414 9.36 4.03 16.42
CA LEU A 414 8.56 2.91 15.92
C LEU A 414 7.16 3.03 16.52
N GLN A 415 6.13 3.16 15.69
CA GLN A 415 4.76 3.36 16.15
C GLN A 415 3.96 2.08 16.01
N TYR A 416 3.44 1.61 17.15
CA TYR A 416 2.57 0.45 17.24
C TYR A 416 1.14 0.89 17.48
N LEU A 417 0.25 0.51 16.58
CA LEU A 417 -1.14 0.91 16.66
C LEU A 417 -1.90 0.05 17.66
N GLY A 418 -2.71 0.70 18.49
CA GLY A 418 -3.64 0.08 19.42
C GLY A 418 -4.95 -0.28 18.74
N GLY A 419 -6.03 -0.33 19.53
CA GLY A 419 -7.36 -0.68 19.04
C GLY A 419 -7.76 0.13 17.80
N SER A 420 -8.52 -0.53 16.92
CA SER A 420 -9.07 0.10 15.72
C SER A 420 -10.46 0.66 16.00
N GLU A 421 -10.77 1.79 15.41
CA GLU A 421 -12.09 2.41 15.44
C GLU A 421 -12.56 2.72 14.02
N ILE A 422 -13.83 2.42 13.73
CA ILE A 422 -14.43 2.70 12.44
C ILE A 422 -15.08 4.09 12.51
N VAL A 423 -14.61 5.00 11.65
CA VAL A 423 -15.21 6.34 11.48
C VAL A 423 -15.91 6.39 10.12
N LYS A 424 -17.19 6.78 10.14
CA LYS A 424 -18.03 6.91 8.94
C LYS A 424 -18.30 8.37 8.64
N ILE A 425 -18.02 8.79 7.41
CA ILE A 425 -18.22 10.17 6.97
C ILE A 425 -19.07 10.17 5.71
N SER A 426 -20.32 10.60 5.87
CA SER A 426 -21.26 10.77 4.76
C SER A 426 -20.82 11.93 3.88
N ASN A 427 -20.90 11.77 2.56
CA ASN A 427 -20.54 12.82 1.59
C ASN A 427 -19.13 13.41 1.82
N ALA A 428 -18.19 12.59 2.28
CA ALA A 428 -16.80 12.99 2.53
C ALA A 428 -16.15 13.64 1.30
N VAL A 429 -16.51 13.19 0.09
CA VAL A 429 -16.11 13.82 -1.17
C VAL A 429 -17.35 14.31 -1.92
N PRO A 430 -17.69 15.61 -1.79
CA PRO A 430 -18.75 16.22 -2.58
C PRO A 430 -18.55 16.06 -4.09
N ALA A 431 -19.65 15.91 -4.84
CA ALA A 431 -19.59 15.67 -6.29
C ALA A 431 -18.81 16.73 -7.09
N ARG A 432 -18.85 17.99 -6.64
CA ARG A 432 -18.10 19.09 -7.25
C ARG A 432 -16.57 18.94 -7.19
N PHE A 433 -16.05 18.11 -6.30
CA PHE A 433 -14.61 17.86 -6.16
C PHE A 433 -14.13 16.65 -6.95
N VAL A 434 -15.04 15.81 -7.47
CA VAL A 434 -14.68 14.66 -8.30
C VAL A 434 -14.51 15.14 -9.74
N MET A 435 -13.26 15.21 -10.19
CA MET A 435 -12.90 15.68 -11.53
C MET A 435 -12.92 14.53 -12.54
N ASP A 436 -13.70 14.63 -13.61
CA ASP A 436 -13.67 13.64 -14.69
C ASP A 436 -12.69 14.07 -15.79
N MET A 437 -11.54 13.39 -15.84
CA MET A 437 -10.45 13.74 -16.77
C MET A 437 -10.80 13.42 -18.24
N SER A 438 -11.83 12.61 -18.49
CA SER A 438 -12.33 12.36 -19.85
C SER A 438 -13.00 13.60 -20.47
N LYS A 439 -13.38 14.60 -19.66
CA LYS A 439 -14.08 15.82 -20.10
C LYS A 439 -13.15 16.98 -20.52
N GLY A 440 -11.86 16.72 -20.68
CA GLY A 440 -10.89 17.65 -21.28
C GLY A 440 -10.60 18.92 -20.47
N SER A 441 -10.17 20.00 -21.16
CA SER A 441 -9.59 21.25 -20.63
C SER A 441 -10.42 21.99 -19.55
N SER A 442 -11.71 21.71 -19.44
CA SER A 442 -12.59 22.25 -18.39
C SER A 442 -12.24 21.72 -16.98
N ALA A 443 -11.73 20.49 -16.86
CA ALA A 443 -11.29 19.91 -15.60
C ALA A 443 -10.02 20.61 -15.06
N LEU A 444 -9.08 20.94 -15.95
CA LEU A 444 -7.87 21.69 -15.61
C LEU A 444 -8.19 23.13 -15.16
N ALA A 445 -9.15 23.81 -15.81
CA ALA A 445 -9.58 25.15 -15.40
C ALA A 445 -10.17 25.16 -13.96
N ASN A 446 -10.94 24.13 -13.60
CA ASN A 446 -11.47 23.96 -12.24
C ASN A 446 -10.37 23.61 -11.22
N MET A 447 -9.33 22.88 -11.62
CA MET A 447 -8.17 22.57 -10.78
C MET A 447 -7.44 23.83 -10.31
N PHE A 448 -7.25 24.81 -11.21
CA PHE A 448 -6.59 26.08 -10.88
C PHE A 448 -7.47 27.04 -10.06
N GLN A 449 -8.80 26.94 -10.17
CA GLN A 449 -9.74 27.74 -9.37
C GLN A 449 -9.96 27.16 -7.95
N SER A 450 -9.82 25.85 -7.78
CA SER A 450 -9.96 25.15 -6.50
C SER A 450 -8.74 25.36 -5.56
N GLY A 451 -7.68 25.99 -6.05
CA GLY A 451 -6.36 26.10 -5.42
C GLY A 451 -6.25 26.93 -4.13
N ARG A 452 -7.32 27.17 -3.38
CA ARG A 452 -7.23 27.83 -2.05
C ARG A 452 -8.01 27.17 -0.92
N ASN A 453 -9.01 26.34 -1.21
CA ASN A 453 -9.82 25.67 -0.19
C ASN A 453 -9.86 24.16 -0.47
N GLN A 454 -8.71 23.48 -0.37
CA GLN A 454 -8.67 22.02 -0.24
C GLN A 454 -9.59 21.62 0.92
N SER A 455 -10.61 20.79 0.64
CA SER A 455 -11.63 20.47 1.64
C SER A 455 -11.04 19.55 2.70
N GLN A 456 -10.79 20.11 3.88
CA GLN A 456 -10.57 19.33 5.09
C GLN A 456 -11.76 18.38 5.26
N ILE A 457 -11.48 17.08 5.38
CA ILE A 457 -12.49 16.09 5.76
C ILE A 457 -12.58 16.19 7.29
N SER A 458 -13.46 17.08 7.76
CA SER A 458 -13.65 17.36 9.18
C SER A 458 -14.72 16.43 9.76
N ASP A 459 -14.34 15.66 10.76
CA ASP A 459 -15.25 14.93 11.62
C ASP A 459 -14.75 15.05 13.07
N ALA A 460 -15.66 15.23 14.02
CA ALA A 460 -15.29 15.40 15.42
C ALA A 460 -14.52 14.18 15.93
N ARG A 461 -14.91 12.98 15.50
CA ARG A 461 -14.29 11.73 15.94
C ARG A 461 -12.88 11.55 15.40
N LEU A 462 -12.63 11.95 14.15
CA LEU A 462 -11.27 11.99 13.61
C LEU A 462 -10.36 12.87 14.47
N SER A 463 -10.85 14.05 14.86
CA SER A 463 -10.11 15.00 15.68
C SER A 463 -9.85 14.46 17.09
N GLU A 464 -10.83 13.80 17.70
CA GLU A 464 -10.70 13.12 19.00
C GLU A 464 -9.70 11.97 18.96
N LEU A 465 -9.62 11.24 17.85
CA LEU A 465 -8.62 10.21 17.61
C LEU A 465 -7.24 10.80 17.26
N GLY A 466 -7.13 12.11 17.07
CA GLY A 466 -5.90 12.77 16.68
C GLY A 466 -5.48 12.48 15.25
N LEU A 467 -6.45 12.29 14.35
CA LEU A 467 -6.26 12.13 12.90
C LEU A 467 -6.83 13.35 12.16
N SER A 468 -6.02 13.97 11.31
CA SER A 468 -6.49 15.01 10.38
C SER A 468 -6.46 14.47 8.95
N LEU A 469 -7.57 14.61 8.22
CA LEU A 469 -7.68 14.21 6.83
C LEU A 469 -7.97 15.42 5.95
N LYS A 470 -7.26 15.53 4.83
CA LYS A 470 -7.46 16.60 3.85
C LYS A 470 -7.48 16.01 2.45
N LEU A 471 -8.54 16.28 1.70
CA LEU A 471 -8.63 15.87 0.32
C LEU A 471 -7.72 16.77 -0.53
N GLN A 472 -6.66 16.21 -1.09
CA GLN A 472 -5.79 16.91 -2.03
C GLN A 472 -6.35 16.84 -3.46
N MET A 473 -6.90 15.68 -3.84
CA MET A 473 -7.42 15.44 -5.18
C MET A 473 -8.46 14.33 -5.17
N ALA A 474 -9.51 14.47 -5.98
CA ALA A 474 -10.42 13.39 -6.34
C ALA A 474 -10.65 13.44 -7.84
N MET A 475 -10.29 12.38 -8.57
CA MET A 475 -10.45 12.36 -10.02
C MET A 475 -10.86 10.99 -10.53
N VAL A 476 -11.62 11.00 -11.61
CA VAL A 476 -11.96 9.84 -12.43
C VAL A 476 -11.08 9.88 -13.67
N GLN A 477 -10.26 8.84 -13.85
CA GLN A 477 -9.38 8.71 -15.00
C GLN A 477 -9.42 7.26 -15.50
N SER A 478 -9.63 7.11 -16.80
CA SER A 478 -9.62 5.82 -17.50
C SER A 478 -10.56 4.76 -16.94
N GLY A 479 -11.61 5.15 -16.20
CA GLY A 479 -12.56 4.22 -15.58
C GLY A 479 -12.26 3.85 -14.12
N MET A 480 -11.19 4.39 -13.52
CA MET A 480 -10.94 4.32 -12.08
C MET A 480 -11.16 5.67 -11.42
N THR A 481 -11.47 5.65 -10.13
CA THR A 481 -11.51 6.84 -9.29
C THR A 481 -10.34 6.83 -8.33
N VAL A 482 -9.54 7.91 -8.33
CA VAL A 482 -8.37 8.08 -7.47
C VAL A 482 -8.63 9.25 -6.53
N LEU A 483 -8.50 8.99 -5.24
CA LEU A 483 -8.53 9.99 -4.18
C LEU A 483 -7.12 10.11 -3.58
N SER A 484 -6.59 11.32 -3.53
CA SER A 484 -5.35 11.63 -2.80
C SER A 484 -5.72 12.36 -1.53
N LEU A 485 -5.43 11.74 -0.40
CA LEU A 485 -5.61 12.30 0.92
C LEU A 485 -4.26 12.66 1.52
N GLU A 486 -4.21 13.77 2.23
CA GLU A 486 -3.16 14.08 3.16
C GLU A 486 -3.67 13.71 4.56
N THR A 487 -2.88 12.89 5.24
CA THR A 487 -3.15 12.40 6.59
C THR A 487 -2.12 12.98 7.54
N GLY A 488 -2.55 13.36 8.74
CA GLY A 488 -1.68 13.95 9.75
C GLY A 488 -2.16 13.61 11.15
N GLY A 489 -1.30 13.85 12.14
CA GLY A 489 -1.59 13.56 13.54
C GLY A 489 -1.01 12.23 14.03
N LYS A 490 -1.42 11.83 15.24
CA LYS A 490 -0.83 10.70 16.00
C LYS A 490 -1.49 9.36 15.70
N ALA A 491 -2.75 9.36 15.30
CA ALA A 491 -3.41 8.15 14.81
C ALA A 491 -3.00 7.86 13.37
N ALA A 492 -3.15 6.61 12.96
CA ALA A 492 -2.89 6.16 11.61
C ALA A 492 -4.16 5.59 10.99
N LEU A 493 -4.30 5.81 9.69
CA LEU A 493 -5.33 5.15 8.91
C LEU A 493 -4.84 3.73 8.61
N THR A 494 -5.62 2.70 8.95
CA THR A 494 -5.24 1.30 8.70
C THR A 494 -5.98 0.71 7.52
N ASP A 495 -7.18 1.22 7.24
CA ASP A 495 -7.99 0.83 6.09
C ASP A 495 -8.96 1.93 5.67
N ALA A 496 -9.40 1.91 4.42
CA ALA A 496 -10.38 2.84 3.90
C ALA A 496 -11.30 2.18 2.88
N GLN A 497 -12.57 2.59 2.87
CA GLN A 497 -13.58 2.07 1.97
C GLN A 497 -14.42 3.22 1.42
N VAL A 498 -14.57 3.24 0.10
CA VAL A 498 -15.41 4.23 -0.60
C VAL A 498 -16.78 3.65 -0.87
N PHE A 499 -17.80 4.50 -0.69
CA PHE A 499 -19.19 4.21 -0.99
C PHE A 499 -19.73 5.28 -1.94
N ASP A 500 -20.57 4.86 -2.88
CA ASP A 500 -21.28 5.81 -3.75
C ASP A 500 -22.44 6.52 -3.03
N SER A 501 -23.11 7.40 -3.77
CA SER A 501 -24.28 8.15 -3.30
C SER A 501 -25.47 7.28 -2.85
N GLU A 502 -25.51 5.99 -3.22
CA GLU A 502 -26.53 5.03 -2.80
C GLU A 502 -26.08 4.22 -1.58
N GLY A 503 -24.86 4.46 -1.08
CA GLY A 503 -24.27 3.75 0.04
C GLY A 503 -23.74 2.36 -0.34
N ARG A 504 -23.54 2.07 -1.63
CA ARG A 504 -22.97 0.81 -2.09
C ARG A 504 -21.45 0.84 -1.94
N PRO A 505 -20.82 -0.19 -1.36
CA PRO A 505 -19.36 -0.27 -1.29
C PRO A 505 -18.78 -0.51 -2.68
N TRP A 506 -17.65 0.11 -2.97
CA TRP A 506 -16.88 -0.10 -4.20
C TRP A 506 -15.52 -0.72 -3.91
N VAL A 507 -15.00 -1.56 -4.79
CA VAL A 507 -13.68 -2.19 -4.58
C VAL A 507 -12.61 -1.12 -4.41
N THR A 508 -12.07 -1.04 -3.20
CA THR A 508 -11.19 0.04 -2.76
C THR A 508 -9.84 -0.53 -2.32
N SER A 509 -8.76 0.04 -2.84
CA SER A 509 -7.39 -0.24 -2.41
C SER A 509 -6.78 1.02 -1.83
N MET A 510 -6.08 0.88 -0.72
CA MET A 510 -5.39 1.98 -0.04
C MET A 510 -3.88 1.79 -0.13
N MET A 511 -3.18 2.82 -0.58
CA MET A 511 -1.72 2.89 -0.60
C MET A 511 -1.28 4.06 0.25
N GLN A 512 -0.49 3.79 1.27
CA GLN A 512 0.16 4.81 2.07
C GLN A 512 1.61 4.89 1.70
N GLN A 513 2.12 6.10 1.50
CA GLN A 513 3.54 6.30 1.35
C GLN A 513 4.16 6.34 2.74
N ASP A 514 5.28 5.61 2.91
CA ASP A 514 6.07 5.72 4.12
C ASP A 514 6.43 7.19 4.36
N PRO A 515 6.33 7.67 5.61
CA PRO A 515 6.66 9.04 5.95
C PRO A 515 8.19 9.19 5.85
N GLY A 516 8.69 9.45 4.64
CA GLY A 516 10.09 9.80 4.40
C GLY A 516 10.41 11.19 4.95
N GLY A 517 10.18 11.38 6.24
CA GLY A 517 10.44 12.59 7.03
C GLY A 517 9.50 13.77 6.79
N SER A 518 8.19 13.54 6.67
CA SER A 518 7.20 14.62 6.66
C SER A 518 6.13 14.42 7.72
N GLU A 519 5.72 15.53 8.37
CA GLU A 519 4.64 15.52 9.37
C GLU A 519 3.28 15.10 8.78
N SER A 520 3.11 15.25 7.47
CA SER A 520 1.96 14.74 6.74
C SER A 520 2.33 13.58 5.82
N GLN A 521 1.47 12.57 5.80
CA GLN A 521 1.57 11.39 4.97
C GLN A 521 0.55 11.48 3.84
N SER A 522 0.99 11.23 2.60
CA SER A 522 0.08 11.03 1.49
C SER A 522 -0.50 9.61 1.55
N CYS A 523 -1.83 9.54 1.47
CA CYS A 523 -2.58 8.31 1.32
C CYS A 523 -3.35 8.38 0.01
N GLN A 524 -3.09 7.44 -0.88
CA GLN A 524 -3.83 7.29 -2.13
C GLN A 524 -4.86 6.18 -1.98
N ILE A 525 -6.11 6.50 -2.28
CA ILE A 525 -7.21 5.55 -2.31
C ILE A 525 -7.62 5.38 -3.76
N MET A 526 -7.60 4.15 -4.22
CA MET A 526 -7.99 3.76 -5.57
C MET A 526 -9.29 3.01 -5.50
N VAL A 527 -10.22 3.37 -6.37
CA VAL A 527 -11.51 2.71 -6.51
C VAL A 527 -11.62 2.20 -7.93
N ALA A 528 -11.80 0.90 -8.06
CA ALA A 528 -11.98 0.28 -9.36
C ALA A 528 -13.39 0.62 -9.88
N GLY A 529 -13.48 1.52 -10.85
CA GLY A 529 -14.75 2.03 -11.38
C GLY A 529 -14.99 3.54 -11.16
N LYS A 530 -16.23 3.94 -11.48
CA LYS A 530 -16.71 5.33 -11.41
C LYS A 530 -17.89 5.42 -10.43
N PRO A 531 -17.67 5.27 -9.11
CA PRO A 531 -18.73 5.44 -8.11
C PRO A 531 -19.48 6.76 -8.31
N LYS A 532 -20.80 6.69 -8.27
CA LYS A 532 -21.66 7.86 -8.45
C LYS A 532 -21.50 8.80 -7.25
N PRO A 533 -21.01 10.03 -7.44
CA PRO A 533 -20.81 10.96 -6.34
C PRO A 533 -22.15 11.57 -5.85
N PRO A 534 -22.19 12.20 -4.65
CA PRO A 534 -21.10 12.37 -3.68
C PRO A 534 -20.63 11.04 -3.09
N LEU A 535 -19.36 10.97 -2.71
CA LEU A 535 -18.77 9.75 -2.15
C LEU A 535 -18.78 9.83 -0.63
N SER A 536 -19.28 8.77 0.00
CA SER A 536 -19.15 8.56 1.44
C SER A 536 -17.94 7.67 1.71
N MET A 537 -17.34 7.81 2.88
CA MET A 537 -16.13 7.06 3.23
C MET A 537 -16.24 6.46 4.62
N ALA A 538 -15.71 5.26 4.77
CA ALA A 538 -15.43 4.67 6.07
C ALA A 538 -13.93 4.46 6.21
N PHE A 539 -13.42 4.75 7.40
CA PHE A 539 -12.03 4.66 7.76
C PHE A 539 -11.87 3.74 8.96
N ALA A 540 -10.96 2.78 8.89
CA ALA A 540 -10.44 2.11 10.06
C ALA A 540 -9.24 2.91 10.57
N VAL A 541 -9.34 3.41 11.79
CA VAL A 541 -8.35 4.29 12.41
C VAL A 541 -7.72 3.56 13.59
N GLY A 542 -6.41 3.34 13.52
CA GLY A 542 -5.62 2.83 14.63
C GLY A 542 -5.14 3.99 15.50
N GLY A 543 -5.54 4.00 16.77
CA GLY A 543 -4.93 4.90 17.76
C GLY A 543 -3.49 4.51 18.04
N LEU A 544 -2.66 5.43 18.55
CA LEU A 544 -1.31 5.08 19.00
C LEU A 544 -1.41 4.19 20.25
N GLY A 545 -0.94 2.94 20.16
CA GLY A 545 -0.91 2.00 21.25
C GLY A 545 0.39 2.11 22.05
N ALA A 546 1.53 1.98 21.37
CA ALA A 546 2.86 2.14 21.95
C ALA A 546 3.81 2.81 20.95
N ALA A 547 4.84 3.47 21.48
CA ALA A 547 5.92 4.04 20.69
C ALA A 547 7.26 3.62 21.28
N VAL A 548 8.20 3.18 20.43
CA VAL A 548 9.54 2.76 20.85
C VAL A 548 10.57 3.57 20.07
N ASN A 549 11.51 4.22 20.76
CA ASN A 549 12.58 4.95 20.11
C ASN A 549 13.79 4.05 19.88
N VAL A 550 14.20 3.87 18.63
CA VAL A 550 15.47 3.22 18.28
C VAL A 550 16.54 4.30 18.21
N PRO A 551 17.54 4.27 19.10
CA PRO A 551 18.60 5.27 19.11
C PRO A 551 19.52 5.10 17.90
N ILE A 552 19.90 6.23 17.31
CA ILE A 552 20.96 6.32 16.30
C ILE A 552 22.11 7.03 17.00
N LEU A 553 23.19 6.31 17.26
CA LEU A 553 24.40 6.87 17.87
C LEU A 553 25.61 6.38 17.10
N LEU A 554 26.28 7.31 16.41
CA LEU A 554 27.56 7.08 15.77
C LEU A 554 28.58 8.05 16.32
N GLU A 555 29.77 7.55 16.61
CA GLU A 555 30.89 8.35 17.05
C GLU A 555 32.05 8.17 16.10
N ASN A 556 32.90 9.19 15.99
CA ASN A 556 34.17 9.11 15.27
C ASN A 556 34.03 8.75 13.78
N VAL A 557 33.00 9.26 13.09
CA VAL A 557 32.68 8.92 11.70
C VAL A 557 33.63 9.64 10.73
N PRO A 558 34.39 8.94 9.86
CA PRO A 558 35.29 9.56 8.90
C PRO A 558 34.52 10.23 7.74
N THR A 559 35.06 11.33 7.20
CA THR A 559 34.41 12.15 6.16
C THR A 559 35.21 12.23 4.86
N GLY A 560 36.13 11.30 4.63
CA GLY A 560 37.00 11.24 3.45
C GLY A 560 37.65 9.87 3.29
N ASP A 561 38.29 9.63 2.14
CA ASP A 561 38.96 8.37 1.85
C ASP A 561 40.05 8.07 2.88
N LYS A 562 40.13 6.79 3.26
CA LYS A 562 41.15 6.27 4.17
C LYS A 562 42.55 6.42 3.61
#